data_AF-A0A0D9YWZ9-F1
#
_entry.id   AF-A0A0D9YWZ9-F1
#
_cell.length_a   1.000
_cell.length_b   1.000
_cell.length_c   1.000
_cell.angle_alpha   90.00
_cell.angle_beta   90.00
_cell.angle_gamma   90.00
#
_symmetry.space_group_name_H-M   'P 1'
#
loop_
_entity.id
_entity.type
_entity.pdbx_description
1 polymer ?
#
loop_
_entity_poly.entity_id
_entity_poly.type
_entity_poly.pdbx_seq_one_letter_code
_entity_poly.pdbx_strand_id
1 'polypeptide(L)'
;MAGVALMTRSWRTHALDDTQGEKERTDELTQETRPGVETERGPPTLRFASAEARMANGGVCLSCSALVCALVFLTVDGDFVDITYVASAVAKGAVCLDGSPPAYHLARGFGSGVNSWLVHFEGGGWCSNVTTCLQRKRTRLGSSKQMAKQIAFSGILSNTPDYNPGNKASLQRC
;
A
#
# COMPACT_ATOMS: atom_id res chain seq x y z
N MET A 1 -49.91 -12.17 -8.15
CA MET A 1 -48.83 -12.61 -9.04
C MET A 1 -48.13 -11.37 -9.59
N ALA A 2 -46.91 -11.11 -9.14
CA ALA A 2 -45.97 -10.14 -9.70
C ALA A 2 -44.60 -10.78 -9.38
N GLY A 3 -43.70 -11.10 -10.30
CA GLY A 3 -43.34 -10.43 -11.54
C GLY A 3 -41.82 -10.31 -11.45
N VAL A 4 -41.12 -11.38 -11.85
CA VAL A 4 -39.67 -11.55 -11.73
C VAL A 4 -38.95 -10.57 -12.67
N ALA A 5 -37.99 -9.80 -12.17
CA ALA A 5 -37.04 -9.05 -12.98
C ALA A 5 -35.62 -9.59 -12.73
N LEU A 6 -35.16 -10.50 -13.60
CA LEU A 6 -33.75 -10.88 -13.71
C LEU A 6 -33.01 -9.74 -14.44
N MET A 7 -32.08 -9.08 -13.75
CA MET A 7 -31.14 -8.14 -14.38
C MET A 7 -29.83 -8.87 -14.68
N THR A 8 -29.70 -9.38 -15.90
CA THR A 8 -28.44 -9.94 -16.42
C THR A 8 -27.53 -8.79 -16.86
N ARG A 9 -26.43 -8.54 -16.14
CA ARG A 9 -25.39 -7.58 -16.58
C ARG A 9 -24.43 -8.26 -17.56
N SER A 10 -24.50 -7.83 -18.82
CA SER A 10 -23.57 -8.16 -19.89
C SER A 10 -22.29 -7.34 -19.72
N TRP A 11 -21.13 -7.99 -19.56
CA TRP A 11 -19.83 -7.32 -19.55
C TRP A 11 -19.31 -7.21 -20.98
N ARG A 12 -19.14 -5.98 -21.47
CA ARG A 12 -18.49 -5.66 -22.74
C ARG A 12 -17.04 -5.26 -22.44
N THR A 13 -16.07 -6.02 -22.90
CA THR A 13 -14.64 -5.67 -22.83
C THR A 13 -14.34 -4.61 -23.89
N HIS A 14 -13.92 -3.42 -23.46
CA HIS A 14 -13.30 -2.44 -24.34
C HIS A 14 -11.78 -2.50 -24.12
N ALA A 15 -11.06 -3.04 -25.11
CA ALA A 15 -9.64 -2.83 -25.26
C ALA A 15 -9.44 -1.43 -25.87
N LEU A 16 -8.56 -0.62 -25.29
CA LEU A 16 -8.13 0.66 -25.86
C LEU A 16 -6.72 0.49 -26.41
N ASP A 17 -6.59 0.92 -27.66
CA ASP A 17 -5.43 0.88 -28.54
C ASP A 17 -4.72 2.24 -28.43
N ASP A 18 -3.48 2.25 -27.92
CA ASP A 18 -2.66 3.45 -27.76
C ASP A 18 -1.78 3.64 -29.00
N THR A 19 -2.20 4.48 -29.94
CA THR A 19 -1.26 5.21 -30.81
C THR A 19 -1.83 6.55 -31.30
N GLN A 20 -0.95 7.56 -31.32
CA GLN A 20 -1.01 8.89 -31.95
C GLN A 20 -1.59 10.06 -31.13
N GLY A 21 -0.75 11.07 -30.89
CA GLY A 21 -1.22 12.38 -30.46
C GLY A 21 -0.18 13.42 -30.03
N GLU A 22 1.01 13.49 -30.64
CA GLU A 22 1.92 14.63 -30.45
C GLU A 22 1.65 15.70 -31.51
N LYS A 23 1.05 16.84 -31.12
CA LYS A 23 1.15 18.13 -31.84
C LYS A 23 0.72 19.33 -30.98
N GLU A 24 1.70 19.90 -30.31
CA GLU A 24 2.00 21.33 -30.11
C GLU A 24 0.94 22.38 -30.51
N ARG A 25 0.56 23.23 -29.55
CA ARG A 25 0.16 24.63 -29.78
C ARG A 25 0.44 25.48 -28.54
N THR A 26 1.58 26.14 -28.57
CA THR A 26 1.88 27.40 -27.87
C THR A 26 0.86 28.46 -28.24
N ASP A 27 0.43 29.28 -27.28
CA ASP A 27 0.17 30.71 -27.49
C ASP A 27 0.22 31.46 -26.14
N GLU A 28 0.83 32.64 -26.21
CA GLU A 28 1.17 33.59 -25.15
C GLU A 28 0.01 34.03 -24.26
N LEU A 29 0.28 34.20 -22.96
CA LEU A 29 -0.39 35.22 -22.17
C LEU A 29 0.65 36.07 -21.42
N THR A 30 0.94 37.20 -22.05
CA THR A 30 1.65 38.38 -21.56
C THR A 30 1.13 38.84 -20.20
N GLN A 31 2.02 38.99 -19.22
CA GLN A 31 1.73 39.74 -17.99
C GLN A 31 2.24 41.18 -18.14
N GLU A 32 1.28 42.10 -18.12
CA GLU A 32 1.41 43.54 -18.21
C GLU A 32 2.08 44.15 -16.96
N THR A 33 2.91 45.17 -17.17
CA THR A 33 3.67 45.88 -16.13
C THR A 33 3.15 47.32 -15.93
N ARG A 34 3.20 47.78 -14.67
CA ARG A 34 3.25 49.18 -14.12
C ARG A 34 1.96 49.74 -13.48
N PRO A 35 2.01 50.80 -12.64
CA PRO A 35 3.14 51.40 -11.88
C PRO A 35 2.84 51.51 -10.35
N GLY A 36 3.84 51.97 -9.59
CA GLY A 36 3.84 52.03 -8.12
C GLY A 36 3.12 53.20 -7.47
N VAL A 37 3.08 53.15 -6.14
CA VAL A 37 2.82 54.28 -5.23
C VAL A 37 3.78 54.12 -4.04
N GLU A 38 4.69 55.08 -3.90
CA GLU A 38 5.53 55.30 -2.72
C GLU A 38 4.69 55.84 -1.56
N THR A 39 4.95 55.38 -0.34
CA THR A 39 4.69 56.17 0.86
C THR A 39 5.76 55.86 1.89
N GLU A 40 6.73 56.77 1.96
CA GLU A 40 7.76 56.90 2.98
C GLU A 40 7.15 57.12 4.38
N ARG A 41 7.63 56.36 5.38
CA ARG A 41 7.64 56.79 6.79
C ARG A 41 8.62 55.92 7.62
N GLY A 42 9.82 56.45 7.87
CA GLY A 42 10.76 55.93 8.88
C GLY A 42 10.38 56.32 10.32
N PRO A 43 11.21 56.01 11.34
CA PRO A 43 11.12 54.74 12.09
C PRO A 43 10.91 54.98 13.61
N PRO A 44 10.67 53.91 14.39
CA PRO A 44 11.30 53.81 15.69
C PRO A 44 12.33 52.67 15.71
N THR A 45 13.49 52.97 16.26
CA THR A 45 14.67 52.14 16.40
C THR A 45 14.41 50.93 17.31
N LEU A 46 14.34 49.74 16.72
CA LEU A 46 14.39 48.46 17.45
C LEU A 46 15.86 48.16 17.80
N ARG A 47 16.17 48.18 19.09
CA ARG A 47 17.46 47.68 19.61
C ARG A 47 17.51 46.17 19.41
N PHE A 48 18.27 45.72 18.41
CA PHE A 48 18.65 44.33 18.28
C PHE A 48 19.63 43.99 19.41
N ALA A 49 19.18 43.17 20.37
CA ALA A 49 20.09 42.49 21.26
C ALA A 49 20.92 41.52 20.41
N SER A 50 22.22 41.77 20.31
CA SER A 50 23.19 40.83 19.76
C SER A 50 23.24 39.62 20.70
N ALA A 51 22.44 38.60 20.39
CA ALA A 51 22.66 37.26 20.93
C ALA A 51 23.93 36.72 20.27
N GLU A 52 25.01 36.64 21.04
CA GLU A 52 26.20 35.88 20.64
C GLU A 52 25.80 34.39 20.56
N ALA A 53 25.46 33.95 19.36
CA ALA A 53 25.32 32.54 19.06
C ALA A 53 26.71 31.89 19.20
N ARG A 54 26.97 31.28 20.36
CA ARG A 54 28.11 30.38 20.51
C ARG A 54 27.91 29.22 19.54
N MET A 55 28.63 29.21 18.42
CA MET A 55 28.70 28.06 17.52
C MET A 55 29.29 26.87 18.29
N ALA A 56 28.42 25.96 18.73
CA ALA A 56 28.84 24.61 19.09
C ALA A 56 29.28 23.88 17.80
N ASN A 57 30.42 23.20 17.88
CA ASN A 57 31.09 22.42 16.82
C ASN A 57 30.15 21.86 15.73
N GLY A 58 30.22 22.44 14.52
CA GLY A 58 29.41 22.06 13.35
C GLY A 58 29.55 20.60 12.90
N GLY A 59 30.62 19.88 13.32
CA GLY A 59 30.78 18.46 13.02
C GLY A 59 29.84 17.52 13.79
N VAL A 60 29.41 17.92 15.00
CA VAL A 60 28.49 17.11 15.83
C VAL A 60 27.04 17.29 15.36
N CYS A 61 26.66 18.49 14.91
CA CYS A 61 25.30 18.76 14.41
C CYS A 61 25.02 18.10 13.05
N LEU A 62 26.00 18.05 12.14
CA LEU A 62 25.83 17.39 10.84
C LEU A 62 25.73 15.87 10.98
N SER A 63 26.54 15.25 11.85
CA SER A 63 26.48 13.80 12.07
C SER A 63 25.18 13.39 12.76
N CYS A 64 24.70 14.16 13.73
CA CYS A 64 23.40 13.94 14.36
C CYS A 64 22.25 14.11 13.36
N SER A 65 22.30 15.11 12.48
CA SER A 65 21.25 15.31 11.45
C SER A 65 21.23 14.20 10.42
N ALA A 66 22.40 13.75 9.96
CA ALA A 66 22.51 12.62 9.03
C ALA A 66 22.01 11.31 9.66
N LEU A 67 22.32 11.07 10.95
CA LEU A 67 21.83 9.92 11.70
C LEU A 67 20.31 9.98 11.87
N VAL A 68 19.76 11.14 12.25
CA VAL A 68 18.30 11.33 12.40
C VAL A 68 17.59 11.15 11.05
N CYS A 69 18.12 11.72 9.96
CA CYS A 69 17.58 11.48 8.61
C CYS A 69 17.63 9.99 8.24
N ALA A 70 18.75 9.31 8.49
CA ALA A 70 18.87 7.87 8.24
C ALA A 70 17.85 7.05 9.06
N LEU A 71 17.61 7.42 10.32
CA LEU A 71 16.62 6.75 11.17
C LEU A 71 15.18 6.99 10.70
N VAL A 72 14.87 8.17 10.16
CA VAL A 72 13.55 8.48 9.57
C VAL A 72 13.30 7.66 8.30
N PHE A 73 14.32 7.38 7.48
CA PHE A 73 14.17 6.51 6.31
C PHE A 73 14.01 5.01 6.66
N LEU A 74 14.32 4.61 7.90
CA LEU A 74 14.27 3.20 8.32
C LEU A 74 12.93 2.78 8.95
N THR A 75 11.91 3.65 9.00
CA THR A 75 10.59 3.27 9.51
C THR A 75 9.90 2.33 8.54
N VAL A 76 9.80 1.04 8.90
CA VAL A 76 9.03 0.04 8.15
C VAL A 76 7.69 -0.15 8.86
N ASP A 77 6.59 0.26 8.22
CA ASP A 77 5.24 -0.07 8.69
C ASP A 77 4.96 -1.57 8.44
N GLY A 78 4.70 -2.30 9.52
CA GLY A 78 4.43 -3.73 9.50
C GLY A 78 3.43 -4.13 10.58
N ASP A 79 2.22 -4.49 10.17
CA ASP A 79 1.16 -4.95 11.08
C ASP A 79 1.04 -6.47 11.03
N PHE A 80 1.09 -7.15 12.18
CA PHE A 80 0.87 -8.60 12.23
C PHE A 80 -0.61 -8.92 12.11
N VAL A 81 -0.97 -9.73 11.10
CA VAL A 81 -2.35 -10.13 10.82
C VAL A 81 -2.53 -11.62 11.03
N ASP A 82 -3.55 -12.00 11.78
CA ASP A 82 -3.87 -13.40 12.09
C ASP A 82 -4.38 -14.19 10.87
N ILE A 83 -4.10 -15.49 10.88
CA ILE A 83 -4.59 -16.43 9.88
C ILE A 83 -6.06 -16.79 10.16
N THR A 84 -6.86 -16.85 9.09
CA THR A 84 -8.24 -17.32 9.10
C THR A 84 -8.38 -18.54 8.20
N TYR A 85 -8.87 -19.64 8.77
CA TYR A 85 -9.16 -20.87 8.03
C TYR A 85 -10.57 -20.82 7.43
N VAL A 86 -10.72 -21.25 6.18
CA VAL A 86 -12.02 -21.23 5.52
C VAL A 86 -12.92 -22.33 6.09
N ALA A 87 -13.95 -21.92 6.82
CA ALA A 87 -14.94 -22.82 7.39
C ALA A 87 -15.66 -23.63 6.29
N SER A 88 -15.92 -24.91 6.57
CA SER A 88 -16.62 -25.84 5.68
C SER A 88 -15.96 -26.07 4.30
N ALA A 89 -14.73 -25.58 4.07
CA ALA A 89 -14.04 -25.74 2.78
C ALA A 89 -13.78 -27.22 2.46
N VAL A 90 -13.32 -27.99 3.44
CA VAL A 90 -13.06 -29.43 3.30
C VAL A 90 -14.34 -30.18 2.90
N ALA A 91 -15.47 -29.86 3.53
CA ALA A 91 -16.76 -30.47 3.20
C ALA A 91 -17.24 -30.15 1.77
N LYS A 92 -16.76 -29.04 1.19
CA LYS A 92 -17.02 -28.62 -0.19
C LYS A 92 -15.94 -29.10 -1.19
N GLY A 93 -14.93 -29.84 -0.72
CA GLY A 93 -13.82 -30.33 -1.55
C GLY A 93 -12.71 -29.30 -1.83
N ALA A 94 -12.76 -28.11 -1.25
CA ALA A 94 -11.69 -27.12 -1.35
C ALA A 94 -10.63 -27.39 -0.28
N VAL A 95 -9.48 -27.92 -0.70
CA VAL A 95 -8.39 -28.36 0.19
C VAL A 95 -7.02 -27.99 -0.35
N CYS A 96 -6.05 -27.87 0.56
CA CYS A 96 -4.63 -27.83 0.28
C CYS A 96 -4.11 -29.20 -0.23
N LEU A 97 -2.86 -29.26 -0.72
CA LEU A 97 -2.20 -30.51 -1.14
C LEU A 97 -2.19 -31.64 -0.07
N ASP A 98 -2.23 -31.33 1.22
CA ASP A 98 -2.30 -32.31 2.31
C ASP A 98 -3.73 -32.64 2.79
N GLY A 99 -4.76 -32.04 2.18
CA GLY A 99 -6.17 -32.18 2.58
C GLY A 99 -6.64 -31.22 3.68
N SER A 100 -5.76 -30.36 4.21
CA SER A 100 -6.16 -29.32 5.18
C SER A 100 -6.99 -28.20 4.51
N PRO A 101 -7.81 -27.44 5.27
CA PRO A 101 -8.56 -26.32 4.70
C PRO A 101 -7.63 -25.19 4.22
N PRO A 102 -7.98 -24.47 3.14
CA PRO A 102 -7.27 -23.26 2.75
C PRO A 102 -7.43 -22.16 3.80
N ALA A 103 -6.52 -21.18 3.77
CA ALA A 103 -6.47 -20.09 4.74
C ALA A 103 -6.04 -18.76 4.11
N TYR A 104 -6.36 -17.66 4.79
CA TYR A 104 -6.02 -16.31 4.37
C TYR A 104 -5.74 -15.41 5.59
N HIS A 105 -5.04 -14.30 5.38
CA HIS A 105 -4.91 -13.22 6.36
C HIS A 105 -5.75 -12.03 5.91
N LEU A 106 -6.45 -11.36 6.81
CA LEU A 106 -7.38 -10.27 6.48
C LEU A 106 -7.19 -9.06 7.40
N ALA A 107 -6.78 -7.94 6.80
CA ALA A 107 -6.85 -6.63 7.42
C ALA A 107 -8.06 -5.86 6.87
N ARG A 108 -8.93 -5.39 7.77
CA ARG A 108 -10.13 -4.63 7.39
C ARG A 108 -9.77 -3.22 6.95
N GLY A 109 -10.54 -2.69 6.01
CA GLY A 109 -10.40 -1.30 5.55
C GLY A 109 -10.95 -0.28 6.55
N PHE A 110 -10.80 0.99 6.21
CA PHE A 110 -11.23 2.13 7.02
C PHE A 110 -12.16 3.05 6.23
N GLY A 111 -13.05 3.76 6.91
CA GLY A 111 -13.90 4.81 6.32
C GLY A 111 -14.66 4.34 5.07
N SER A 112 -14.56 5.10 3.98
CA SER A 112 -15.15 4.74 2.69
C SER A 112 -14.44 3.56 1.98
N GLY A 113 -13.21 3.26 2.39
CA GLY A 113 -12.39 2.17 1.83
C GLY A 113 -12.87 0.77 2.21
N VAL A 114 -13.76 0.61 3.19
CA VAL A 114 -14.33 -0.70 3.58
C VAL A 114 -15.06 -1.44 2.46
N ASN A 115 -15.41 -0.75 1.36
CA ASN A 115 -16.03 -1.35 0.18
C ASN A 115 -15.03 -1.65 -0.96
N SER A 116 -13.77 -1.24 -0.80
CA SER A 116 -12.68 -1.57 -1.72
C SER A 116 -11.92 -2.81 -1.22
N TRP A 117 -11.40 -3.60 -2.14
CA TRP A 117 -10.73 -4.87 -1.84
C TRP A 117 -9.44 -5.01 -2.65
N LEU A 118 -8.37 -5.33 -1.93
CA LEU A 118 -7.12 -5.82 -2.49
C LEU A 118 -6.96 -7.29 -2.08
N VAL A 119 -6.90 -8.17 -3.09
CA VAL A 119 -6.73 -9.60 -2.89
C VAL A 119 -5.36 -10.01 -3.44
N HIS A 120 -4.45 -10.38 -2.55
CA HIS A 120 -3.11 -10.85 -2.87
C HIS A 120 -3.07 -12.38 -2.83
N PHE A 121 -2.45 -12.99 -3.84
CA PHE A 121 -2.20 -14.43 -3.89
C PHE A 121 -0.73 -14.70 -3.63
N GLU A 122 -0.44 -15.50 -2.61
CA GLU A 122 0.94 -15.84 -2.28
C GLU A 122 1.63 -16.63 -3.41
N GLY A 123 2.87 -16.24 -3.71
CA GLY A 123 3.75 -16.95 -4.64
C GLY A 123 4.36 -18.23 -4.06
N GLY A 124 5.53 -18.64 -4.57
CA GLY A 124 6.27 -19.80 -4.05
C GLY A 124 6.38 -20.99 -5.01
N GLY A 125 6.20 -20.78 -6.31
CA GLY A 125 6.38 -21.78 -7.36
C GLY A 125 5.38 -22.94 -7.33
N TRP A 126 5.70 -24.03 -8.03
CA TRP A 126 4.89 -25.24 -8.14
C TRP A 126 5.73 -26.51 -7.99
N CYS A 127 5.07 -27.64 -7.76
CA CYS A 127 5.66 -28.98 -7.88
C CYS A 127 5.23 -29.59 -9.22
N SER A 128 6.12 -30.33 -9.89
CA SER A 128 5.90 -30.82 -11.27
C SER A 128 5.73 -32.33 -11.37
N ASN A 129 5.95 -33.08 -10.28
CA ASN A 129 5.78 -34.53 -10.26
C ASN A 129 5.32 -35.02 -8.88
N VAL A 130 4.86 -36.27 -8.82
CA VAL A 130 4.29 -36.86 -7.60
C VAL A 130 5.25 -36.79 -6.42
N THR A 131 6.53 -37.14 -6.63
CA THR A 131 7.55 -37.11 -5.57
C THR A 131 7.76 -35.72 -4.99
N THR A 132 7.89 -34.70 -5.84
CA THR A 132 8.07 -33.31 -5.41
C THR A 132 6.83 -32.76 -4.71
N CYS A 133 5.62 -33.10 -5.19
CA CYS A 133 4.37 -32.71 -4.53
C CYS A 133 4.17 -33.41 -3.17
N LEU A 134 4.56 -34.69 -3.06
CA LEU A 134 4.51 -35.43 -1.80
C LEU A 134 5.44 -34.85 -0.73
N GLN A 135 6.58 -34.28 -1.13
CA GLN A 135 7.43 -33.53 -0.19
C GLN A 135 6.83 -32.16 0.11
N ARG A 136 6.36 -31.44 -0.91
CA ARG A 136 5.82 -30.09 -0.78
C ARG A 136 4.59 -30.02 0.14
N LYS A 137 3.71 -31.04 0.12
CA LYS A 137 2.52 -31.07 1.02
C LYS A 137 2.88 -31.07 2.51
N ARG A 138 4.12 -31.38 2.87
CA ARG A 138 4.62 -31.33 4.27
C ARG A 138 5.18 -29.95 4.66
N THR A 139 5.12 -28.97 3.77
CA THR A 139 5.64 -27.61 3.98
C THR A 139 4.49 -26.59 4.09
N ARG A 140 4.83 -25.36 4.48
CA ARG A 140 3.88 -24.23 4.53
C ARG A 140 3.16 -23.95 3.20
N LEU A 141 3.76 -24.33 2.07
CA LEU A 141 3.22 -24.11 0.71
C LEU A 141 2.37 -25.27 0.18
N GLY A 142 2.02 -26.23 1.05
CA GLY A 142 1.14 -27.36 0.70
C GLY A 142 0.30 -27.88 1.87
N SER A 143 0.40 -27.26 3.06
CA SER A 143 -0.42 -27.58 4.23
C SER A 143 -0.66 -26.33 5.06
N SER A 144 -1.92 -26.03 5.34
CA SER A 144 -2.29 -24.91 6.21
C SER A 144 -2.01 -25.17 7.69
N LYS A 145 -1.66 -26.41 8.06
CA LYS A 145 -1.14 -26.76 9.39
C LYS A 145 0.28 -26.25 9.61
N GLN A 146 1.02 -26.00 8.53
CA GLN A 146 2.41 -25.53 8.55
C GLN A 146 2.55 -24.04 8.20
N MET A 147 1.44 -23.32 8.00
CA MET A 147 1.43 -21.88 7.75
C MET A 147 1.71 -21.09 9.04
N ALA A 148 2.35 -19.93 8.87
CA ALA A 148 2.52 -18.98 9.96
C ALA A 148 1.16 -18.52 10.47
N LYS A 149 1.01 -18.42 11.79
CA LYS A 149 -0.24 -17.95 12.41
C LYS A 149 -0.46 -16.46 12.22
N GLN A 150 0.63 -15.72 12.05
CA GLN A 150 0.64 -14.29 11.76
C GLN A 150 1.65 -14.00 10.66
N ILE A 151 1.33 -13.04 9.80
CA ILE A 151 2.28 -12.46 8.85
C ILE A 151 2.22 -10.93 8.95
N ALA A 152 3.36 -10.29 8.70
CA ALA A 152 3.43 -8.84 8.66
C ALA A 152 2.87 -8.32 7.33
N PHE A 153 1.89 -7.43 7.40
CA PHE A 153 1.37 -6.67 6.29
C PHE A 153 2.14 -5.36 6.17
N SER A 154 2.75 -5.14 5.01
CA SER A 154 3.55 -3.95 4.70
C SER A 154 3.38 -3.56 3.22
N GLY A 155 3.93 -2.40 2.83
CA GLY A 155 3.83 -1.91 1.46
C GLY A 155 2.37 -1.74 1.02
N ILE A 156 1.97 -2.33 -0.11
CA ILE A 156 0.60 -2.27 -0.63
C ILE A 156 -0.44 -2.97 0.30
N LEU A 157 0.03 -3.82 1.21
CA LEU A 157 -0.82 -4.49 2.20
C LEU A 157 -0.84 -3.77 3.54
N SER A 158 -0.07 -2.67 3.75
CA SER A 158 0.01 -2.01 5.05
C SER A 158 -1.34 -1.51 5.55
N ASN A 159 -1.46 -1.29 6.85
CA ASN A 159 -2.71 -0.83 7.45
C ASN A 159 -2.79 0.70 7.61
N THR A 160 -1.91 1.46 6.96
CA THR A 160 -1.88 2.93 7.05
C THR A 160 -3.08 3.52 6.32
N PRO A 161 -4.08 4.15 7.01
CA PRO A 161 -5.36 4.50 6.39
C PRO A 161 -5.25 5.48 5.21
N ASP A 162 -4.31 6.43 5.29
CA ASP A 162 -4.11 7.45 4.25
C ASP A 162 -3.57 6.87 2.94
N TYR A 163 -2.84 5.76 3.01
CA TYR A 163 -2.25 5.10 1.84
C TYR A 163 -3.07 3.89 1.37
N ASN A 164 -3.59 3.09 2.31
CA ASN A 164 -4.22 1.80 2.04
C ASN A 164 -5.60 1.67 2.73
N PRO A 165 -6.61 2.49 2.36
CA PRO A 165 -7.91 2.52 3.05
C PRO A 165 -8.78 1.27 2.80
N GLY A 166 -8.47 0.48 1.76
CA GLY A 166 -9.24 -0.71 1.33
C GLY A 166 -9.19 -1.88 2.32
N ASN A 167 -9.95 -2.96 2.12
CA ASN A 167 -9.69 -4.25 2.77
C ASN A 167 -8.51 -4.95 2.08
N LYS A 168 -7.68 -5.66 2.84
CA LYS A 168 -6.53 -6.42 2.32
C LYS A 168 -6.66 -7.88 2.72
N ALA A 169 -6.83 -8.76 1.74
CA ALA A 169 -6.85 -10.19 1.93
C ALA A 169 -5.61 -10.82 1.28
N SER A 170 -4.84 -11.58 2.04
CA SER A 170 -3.69 -12.35 1.54
C SER A 170 -4.03 -13.83 1.60
N LEU A 171 -4.35 -14.42 0.45
CA LEU A 171 -4.64 -15.85 0.33
C LEU A 171 -3.32 -16.63 0.38
N GLN A 172 -3.22 -17.53 1.35
CA GLN A 172 -2.03 -18.36 1.55
C GLN A 172 -1.99 -19.48 0.52
N ARG A 173 -0.80 -19.74 -0.03
CA ARG A 173 -0.63 -20.82 -0.99
C ARG A 173 -0.57 -22.16 -0.28
N CYS A 174 -1.41 -23.07 -0.73
CA CYS A 174 -1.34 -24.50 -0.47
C CYS A 174 -2.05 -25.25 -1.61
#